data_AF-A0A3N4MFU4-F1
#
_entry.id   AF-A0A3N4MFU4-F1
#
_cell.length_a   1.000
_cell.length_b   1.000
_cell.length_c   1.000
_cell.angle_alpha   90.00
_cell.angle_beta   90.00
_cell.angle_gamma   90.00
#
_symmetry.space_group_name_H-M   'P 1'
#
loop_
_entity.id
_entity.type
_entity.pdbx_description
1 polymer ?
#
loop_
_entity_poly.entity_id
_entity_poly.type
_entity_poly.pdbx_seq_one_letter_code
_entity_poly.pdbx_strand_id
1 'polypeptide(L)'
;MEHKGLSTTAFSRALHYKSCEKIARLFRSHGAKPSVDIVADIAVRFPECNIRWLISGQGEMLHAVHREPSAEDLLEFLPQRSFPTYQLAAEVEEEVGEEQA
;
A
#
# COMPACT_ATOMS: atom_id res chain seq x y z
N MET A 1 8.89 -7.49 -20.47
CA MET A 1 8.17 -6.43 -19.73
C MET A 1 6.65 -6.62 -19.84
N GLU A 2 6.15 -7.86 -19.69
CA GLU A 2 4.74 -8.17 -20.01
C GLU A 2 3.91 -8.55 -18.79
N HIS A 3 4.47 -8.46 -17.57
CA HIS A 3 3.81 -9.01 -16.38
C HIS A 3 2.99 -8.01 -15.54
N LYS A 4 3.00 -6.70 -15.86
CA LYS A 4 2.07 -5.72 -15.25
C LYS A 4 1.50 -4.68 -16.23
N GLY A 5 1.71 -4.83 -17.55
CA GLY A 5 1.24 -3.86 -18.56
C GLY A 5 1.81 -2.43 -18.43
N LEU A 6 2.79 -2.22 -17.54
CA LEU A 6 3.40 -0.92 -17.27
C LEU A 6 4.51 -0.65 -18.29
N SER A 7 4.34 0.43 -19.06
CA SER A 7 5.42 0.94 -19.91
C SER A 7 6.56 1.49 -19.05
N THR A 8 7.79 1.49 -19.59
CA THR A 8 8.97 2.10 -18.94
C THR A 8 8.70 3.55 -18.51
N THR A 9 7.89 4.28 -19.29
CA THR A 9 7.46 5.65 -18.99
C THR A 9 6.52 5.70 -17.78
N ALA A 10 5.55 4.79 -17.69
CA ALA A 10 4.65 4.70 -16.54
C ALA A 10 5.41 4.34 -15.26
N PHE A 11 6.38 3.42 -15.36
CA PHE A 11 7.25 3.05 -14.23
C PHE A 11 8.14 4.22 -13.78
N SER A 12 8.76 4.95 -14.72
CA SER A 12 9.54 6.15 -14.39
C SER A 12 8.70 7.23 -13.71
N ARG A 13 7.43 7.40 -14.12
CA ARG A 13 6.50 8.33 -13.48
C ARG A 13 6.10 7.87 -12.08
N ALA A 14 5.85 6.58 -11.89
CA ALA A 14 5.50 6.01 -10.58
C ALA A 14 6.62 6.18 -9.54
N LEU A 15 7.88 6.19 -10.00
CA LEU A 15 9.07 6.44 -9.17
C LEU A 15 9.48 7.92 -9.13
N HIS A 16 8.69 8.83 -9.71
CA HIS A 16 8.97 10.27 -9.76
C HIS A 16 10.32 10.69 -10.40
N TYR A 17 10.90 9.84 -11.26
CA TYR A 17 12.11 10.18 -11.99
C TYR A 17 11.82 11.11 -13.17
N LYS A 18 12.51 12.26 -13.21
CA LYS A 18 12.44 13.23 -14.33
C LYS A 18 12.94 12.65 -15.65
N SER A 19 13.90 11.72 -15.61
CA SER A 19 14.51 11.12 -16.80
C SER A 19 14.12 9.66 -16.94
N CYS A 20 13.28 9.37 -17.94
CA CYS A 20 12.93 8.01 -18.32
C CYS A 20 14.16 7.21 -18.79
N GLU A 21 15.20 7.87 -19.29
CA GLU A 21 16.41 7.23 -19.81
C GLU A 21 17.23 6.56 -18.70
N LYS A 22 17.23 7.14 -17.49
CA LYS A 22 17.91 6.55 -16.31
C LYS A 22 17.31 5.20 -15.96
N ILE A 23 15.99 5.12 -16.01
CA ILE A 23 15.21 3.91 -15.74
C ILE A 23 15.30 2.93 -16.91
N ALA A 24 15.18 3.41 -18.15
CA ALA A 24 15.23 2.56 -19.35
C ALA A 24 16.56 1.81 -19.49
N ARG A 25 17.67 2.42 -19.07
CA ARG A 25 19.00 1.76 -19.06
C ARG A 25 19.05 0.53 -18.17
N LEU A 26 18.31 0.50 -17.07
CA LEU A 26 18.25 -0.67 -16.17
C LEU A 26 17.66 -1.89 -16.88
N PHE A 27 16.72 -1.67 -17.79
CA PHE A 27 16.03 -2.74 -18.51
C PHE A 27 16.73 -3.16 -19.82
N ARG A 28 17.60 -2.31 -20.38
CA ARG A 28 18.37 -2.61 -21.59
C ARG A 28 19.71 -3.29 -21.30
N SER A 29 20.34 -2.96 -20.17
CA SER A 29 21.64 -3.53 -19.80
C SER A 29 21.45 -4.72 -18.87
N HIS A 30 21.78 -5.91 -19.37
CA HIS A 30 21.88 -7.11 -18.56
C HIS A 30 23.01 -6.94 -17.52
N GLY A 31 22.68 -6.99 -16.23
CA GLY A 31 23.62 -6.72 -15.14
C GLY A 31 23.80 -5.24 -14.78
N ALA A 32 22.85 -4.37 -15.16
CA ALA A 32 22.82 -3.01 -14.65
C ALA A 32 22.82 -3.02 -13.10
N LYS A 33 23.73 -2.25 -12.50
CA LYS A 33 23.81 -2.06 -11.06
C LYS A 33 23.08 -0.76 -10.71
N PRO A 34 21.78 -0.79 -10.37
CA PRO A 34 21.09 0.42 -9.93
C PRO A 34 21.79 1.00 -8.70
N SER A 35 21.75 2.32 -8.56
CA SER A 35 22.20 2.95 -7.33
C SER A 35 21.27 2.58 -6.17
N VAL A 36 21.78 2.66 -4.94
CA VAL A 36 21.00 2.39 -3.73
C VAL A 36 19.73 3.25 -3.66
N ASP A 37 19.78 4.49 -4.15
CA ASP A 37 18.61 5.39 -4.19
C ASP A 37 17.48 4.81 -5.06
N ILE A 38 17.81 4.27 -6.24
CA ILE A 38 16.80 3.67 -7.13
C ILE A 38 16.16 2.46 -6.46
N VAL A 39 16.95 1.66 -5.76
CA VAL A 39 16.47 0.50 -5.01
C VAL A 39 15.55 0.93 -3.87
N ALA A 40 15.92 1.97 -3.14
CA ALA A 40 15.08 2.53 -2.07
C ALA A 40 13.76 3.09 -2.60
N ASP A 41 13.79 3.83 -3.71
CA ASP A 41 12.58 4.36 -4.34
C ASP A 41 11.64 3.25 -4.80
N ILE A 42 12.19 2.17 -5.37
CA ILE A 42 11.41 1.00 -5.76
C ILE A 42 10.80 0.31 -4.53
N ALA A 43 11.57 0.15 -3.45
CA ALA A 43 11.09 -0.48 -2.22
C ALA A 43 9.95 0.31 -1.55
N VAL A 44 10.04 1.64 -1.56
CA VAL A 44 8.99 2.52 -1.02
C VAL A 44 7.74 2.47 -1.89
N ARG A 45 7.88 2.42 -3.22
CA ARG A 45 6.74 2.46 -4.14
C ARG A 45 6.08 1.10 -4.34
N PHE A 46 6.85 0.02 -4.24
CA PHE A 46 6.43 -1.35 -4.44
C PHE A 46 6.82 -2.18 -3.22
N PRO A 47 6.10 -2.00 -2.08
CA PRO A 47 6.39 -2.74 -0.85
C PRO A 47 6.24 -4.25 -1.02
N GLU A 48 5.52 -4.70 -2.05
CA GLU A 48 5.41 -6.11 -2.39
C GLU A 48 6.70 -6.69 -2.99
N CYS A 49 7.63 -5.84 -3.44
CA CYS A 49 8.85 -6.26 -4.11
C CYS A 49 9.95 -6.60 -3.10
N ASN A 50 10.56 -7.76 -3.26
CA ASN A 50 11.67 -8.19 -2.41
C ASN A 50 12.98 -7.51 -2.82
N ILE A 51 13.49 -6.63 -1.94
CA ILE A 51 14.74 -5.90 -2.16
C ILE A 51 15.93 -6.84 -2.36
N ARG A 52 15.99 -7.97 -1.63
CA ARG A 52 17.08 -8.95 -1.76
C ARG A 52 17.10 -9.54 -3.16
N TRP A 53 15.93 -9.91 -3.67
CA TRP A 53 15.79 -10.36 -5.05
C TRP A 53 16.16 -9.26 -6.05
N LEU A 54 15.74 -8.02 -5.81
CA LEU A 54 16.02 -6.90 -6.71
C LEU A 54 17.53 -6.63 -6.87
N ILE A 55 18.30 -6.78 -5.79
CA ILE A 55 19.76 -6.50 -5.79
C ILE A 55 20.56 -7.71 -6.28
N SER A 56 20.27 -8.92 -5.78
CA SER A 56 21.11 -10.10 -6.01
C SER A 56 20.50 -11.14 -6.95
N GLY A 57 19.22 -11.01 -7.30
CA GLY A 57 18.46 -12.03 -8.01
C GLY A 57 18.12 -13.26 -7.15
N GLN A 58 18.41 -13.25 -5.85
CA GLN A 58 18.23 -14.41 -4.98
C GLN A 58 16.92 -14.34 -4.17
N GLY A 59 16.14 -15.43 -4.24
CA GLY A 59 14.87 -15.59 -3.54
C GLY A 59 13.67 -15.32 -4.45
N GLU A 60 12.51 -15.10 -3.84
CA GLU A 60 11.28 -14.74 -4.56
C GLU A 60 11.25 -13.25 -4.89
N MET A 61 10.76 -12.91 -6.08
CA MET A 61 10.62 -11.53 -6.56
C MET A 61 9.62 -10.72 -5.72
N LEU A 62 8.52 -11.36 -5.33
CA LEU A 62 7.43 -10.74 -4.60
C LEU A 62 7.30 -11.41 -3.23
N HIS A 63 7.01 -10.62 -2.20
CA HIS A 63 6.59 -11.17 -0.92
C HIS A 63 5.22 -11.84 -1.09
N ALA A 64 5.06 -13.06 -0.54
CA ALA A 64 3.83 -13.85 -0.66
C ALA A 64 2.61 -13.26 0.08
N VAL A 65 2.68 -12.00 0.54
CA VAL A 65 1.72 -11.43 1.48
C VAL A 65 1.05 -10.20 0.87
N HIS A 66 0.10 -10.46 -0.01
CA HIS A 66 -1.16 -9.71 -0.03
C HIS A 66 -2.27 -10.68 0.36
N ARG A 67 -2.21 -11.22 1.58
CA ARG A 67 -3.46 -11.50 2.28
C ARG A 67 -3.84 -10.16 2.87
N GLU A 68 -4.90 -9.52 2.35
CA GLU A 68 -5.59 -8.49 3.11
C GLU A 68 -5.78 -9.05 4.52
N PRO A 69 -5.34 -8.36 5.59
CA PRO A 69 -5.51 -8.88 6.93
C PRO A 69 -7.00 -9.16 7.08
N SER A 70 -7.35 -10.42 7.30
CA SER A 70 -8.75 -10.76 7.49
C SER A 70 -9.21 -10.07 8.77
N ALA A 71 -10.53 -9.96 8.95
CA ALA A 71 -11.06 -9.40 10.19
C ALA A 71 -10.48 -10.12 11.44
N GLU A 72 -10.11 -11.40 11.31
CA GLU A 72 -9.45 -12.16 12.39
C GLU A 72 -8.04 -11.64 12.72
N ASP A 73 -7.24 -11.32 11.70
CA ASP A 73 -5.88 -10.78 11.87
C ASP A 73 -5.94 -9.38 12.50
N LEU A 74 -6.89 -8.54 12.09
CA LEU A 74 -7.05 -7.20 12.66
C LEU A 74 -7.52 -7.24 14.12
N LEU A 75 -8.40 -8.17 14.47
CA LEU A 75 -8.88 -8.36 15.85
C LEU A 75 -7.76 -8.78 16.82
N GLU A 76 -6.72 -9.46 16.32
CA GLU A 76 -5.55 -9.86 17.11
C GLU A 76 -4.65 -8.66 17.48
N PHE A 77 -4.57 -7.66 16.60
CA PHE A 77 -3.77 -6.45 16.81
C PHE A 77 -4.54 -5.27 17.40
N LEU A 78 -5.87 -5.38 17.58
CA LEU A 78 -6.61 -4.38 18.33
C LEU A 78 -6.12 -4.41 19.78
N PRO A 79 -5.52 -3.32 20.30
CA PRO A 79 -5.32 -3.22 21.73
C PRO A 79 -6.70 -3.37 22.36
N GLN A 80 -6.82 -4.25 23.36
CA GLN A 80 -8.00 -4.45 24.20
C GLN A 80 -8.30 -3.16 24.99
N ARG A 81 -8.60 -2.07 24.28
CA ARG A 81 -9.07 -0.83 24.85
C ARG A 81 -10.56 -1.01 24.95
N SER A 82 -10.98 -1.38 26.15
CA SER A 82 -12.32 -1.20 26.67
C SER A 82 -12.96 0.03 26.01
N PHE A 83 -13.86 -0.22 25.06
CA PHE A 83 -14.67 0.86 24.52
C PHE A 83 -15.51 1.36 25.70
N PRO A 84 -15.46 2.65 26.09
CA PRO A 84 -16.45 3.19 26.99
C PRO A 84 -17.81 2.93 26.33
N THR A 85 -18.65 2.14 26.98
CA THR A 85 -20.04 1.95 26.59
C THR A 85 -20.61 3.34 26.33
N TYR A 86 -20.95 3.64 25.08
CA TYR A 86 -21.80 4.78 24.80
C TYR A 86 -23.12 4.50 25.52
N GLN A 87 -23.23 5.10 26.71
CA GLN A 87 -24.42 5.20 27.51
C GLN A 87 -25.55 5.63 26.57
N LEU A 88 -26.59 4.79 26.46
CA LEU A 88 -27.86 5.18 25.86
C LEU A 88 -28.28 6.50 26.49
N ALA A 89 -28.20 7.59 25.73
CA ALA A 89 -29.02 8.77 25.99
C ALA A 89 -30.45 8.40 25.55
N ALA A 90 -31.09 7.58 26.37
CA ALA A 90 -32.53 7.54 26.46
C ALA A 90 -32.93 8.75 27.30
N GLU A 91 -33.17 9.88 26.66
CA GLU A 91 -34.02 10.93 27.22
C GLU A 91 -35.31 10.93 26.42
N VAL A 92 -36.32 10.44 27.12
CA VAL A 92 -37.73 10.48 26.83
C VAL A 92 -38.22 11.82 27.37
N GLU A 93 -38.82 12.69 26.55
CA GLU A 93 -39.87 13.66 26.92
C GLU A 93 -40.65 13.93 25.61
N GLU A 94 -41.77 13.26 25.38
CA GLU A 94 -43.13 13.55 25.87
C GLU A 94 -43.82 14.70 25.11
N GLU A 95 -44.92 14.30 24.45
CA GLU A 95 -46.09 15.00 23.90
C GLU A 95 -46.24 16.52 24.15
N VAL A 96 -46.79 17.25 23.15
CA VAL A 96 -48.12 17.92 23.20
C VAL A 96 -48.36 18.69 21.88
N GLY A 97 -49.64 18.81 21.50
CA GLY A 97 -50.21 19.39 20.26
C GLY A 97 -49.73 20.80 19.86
N GLU A 98 -50.17 21.38 18.76
CA GLU A 98 -51.56 21.54 18.37
C GLU A 98 -51.65 22.07 16.91
N GLU A 99 -52.78 21.77 16.32
CA GLU A 99 -53.41 22.25 15.10
C GLU A 99 -53.26 23.76 14.79
N GLN A 100 -53.31 24.08 13.48
CA GLN A 100 -53.99 25.22 12.80
C GLN A 100 -53.13 25.72 11.63
N ALA A 101 -53.62 25.99 10.42
CA ALA A 101 -54.88 25.76 9.72
C ALA A 101 -54.57 25.97 8.22
#